data_AF-A0A7Y8HM21-F1
#
_entry.id   AF-A0A7Y8HM21-F1
#
_cell.length_a   1.000
_cell.length_b   1.000
_cell.length_c   1.000
_cell.angle_alpha   90.00
_cell.angle_beta   90.00
_cell.angle_gamma   90.00
#
_symmetry.space_group_name_H-M   'P 1'
#
loop_
_entity.id
_entity.type
_entity.pdbx_description
1 polymer ?
#
loop_
_entity_poly.entity_id
_entity_poly.type
_entity_poly.pdbx_seq_one_letter_code
_entity_poly.pdbx_strand_id
1 'polypeptide(L)'
;MPVIGQGSVSGLLALPRKVWFEITTLLIPGENDSEQELEALTQWVAEQLGPDVPIHLTAFHPDWKMRAIPQTPPATLAMARRIAMKNGVRYAYTGNVSDREGGSTYCHGCGQILIGRDWYELSEWNVTADGNCRFCGAPCAGVFDTKPGQWGARRRPVLFKQFS
;
A
#
# COMPACT_ATOMS: atom_id res chain seq x y z
N MET A 1 22.36 -1.90 -41.74
CA MET A 1 21.36 -0.83 -41.90
C MET A 1 20.06 -1.47 -42.39
N PRO A 2 18.88 -1.23 -41.82
CA PRO A 2 18.52 -0.79 -40.47
C PRO A 2 17.87 -1.93 -39.65
N VAL A 3 17.74 -1.68 -38.35
CA VAL A 3 17.25 -2.56 -37.27
C VAL A 3 15.73 -2.49 -37.19
N ILE A 4 15.08 -3.64 -37.02
CA ILE A 4 13.63 -3.76 -36.78
C ILE A 4 13.34 -3.28 -35.36
N GLY A 5 12.50 -2.24 -35.26
CA GLY A 5 12.18 -1.55 -34.01
C GLY A 5 11.40 -2.41 -33.02
N GLN A 6 11.81 -2.29 -31.76
CA GLN A 6 11.10 -2.76 -30.58
C GLN A 6 9.83 -1.92 -30.42
N GLY A 7 8.65 -2.55 -30.49
CA GLY A 7 7.41 -1.93 -30.04
C GLY A 7 7.31 -2.04 -28.53
N SER A 8 7.57 -0.95 -27.81
CA SER A 8 7.21 -0.86 -26.40
C SER A 8 5.69 -0.66 -26.31
N VAL A 9 4.98 -1.65 -25.80
CA VAL A 9 3.59 -1.45 -25.38
C VAL A 9 3.64 -0.64 -24.09
N SER A 10 3.70 0.68 -24.19
CA SER A 10 3.47 1.59 -23.06
C SER A 10 1.99 1.49 -22.70
N GLY A 11 1.65 0.55 -21.84
CA GLY A 11 0.32 0.39 -21.27
C GLY A 11 0.06 1.50 -20.26
N LEU A 12 -0.12 2.73 -20.73
CA LEU A 12 -0.67 3.81 -19.92
C LEU A 12 -2.14 3.44 -19.68
N LEU A 13 -2.44 2.83 -18.53
CA LEU A 13 -3.79 2.82 -17.96
C LEU A 13 -4.12 4.27 -17.57
N ALA A 14 -4.42 5.09 -18.57
CA ALA A 14 -4.85 6.46 -18.39
C ALA A 14 -6.26 6.43 -17.81
N LEU A 15 -6.38 6.34 -16.48
CA LEU A 15 -7.65 6.51 -15.78
C LEU A 15 -8.14 7.94 -16.03
N PRO A 16 -9.27 8.14 -16.73
CA PRO A 16 -9.80 9.46 -16.96
C PRO A 16 -10.49 9.93 -15.68
N ARG A 17 -9.77 10.62 -14.77
CA ARG A 17 -10.19 11.59 -13.71
C ARG A 17 -9.28 11.53 -12.47
N LYS A 18 -9.35 12.60 -11.65
CA LYS A 18 -8.75 12.76 -10.31
C LYS A 18 -9.25 11.71 -9.31
N VAL A 19 -8.91 10.45 -9.52
CA VAL A 19 -9.25 9.34 -8.62
C VAL A 19 -7.96 8.88 -7.97
N TRP A 20 -7.99 8.72 -6.65
CA TRP A 20 -6.90 8.11 -5.93
C TRP A 20 -6.89 6.62 -6.18
N PHE A 21 -5.72 6.09 -6.56
CA PHE A 21 -5.55 4.70 -6.99
C PHE A 21 -4.52 4.01 -6.10
N GLU A 22 -4.88 2.84 -5.60
CA GLU A 22 -4.05 2.01 -4.72
C GLU A 22 -4.19 0.55 -5.12
N ILE A 23 -3.15 -0.24 -4.88
CA ILE A 23 -3.13 -1.69 -5.12
C ILE A 23 -3.11 -2.43 -3.80
N THR A 24 -3.84 -3.54 -3.72
CA THR A 24 -3.77 -4.46 -2.59
C THR A 24 -3.50 -5.87 -3.09
N THR A 25 -2.51 -6.52 -2.51
CA THR A 25 -2.16 -7.91 -2.77
C THR A 25 -2.27 -8.70 -1.47
N LEU A 26 -3.08 -9.75 -1.49
CA LEU A 26 -3.13 -10.74 -0.41
C LEU A 26 -1.98 -11.73 -0.63
N LEU A 27 -1.06 -11.82 0.32
CA LEU A 27 0.07 -12.75 0.24
C LEU A 27 -0.32 -14.07 0.87
N ILE A 28 -0.30 -15.14 0.09
CA ILE A 28 -0.68 -16.49 0.48
C ILE A 28 0.59 -17.36 0.49
N PRO A 29 0.97 -17.93 1.65
CA PRO A 29 2.19 -18.73 1.77
C PRO A 29 2.27 -19.87 0.75
N GLY A 30 3.37 -19.90 0.00
CA GLY A 30 3.66 -20.92 -1.02
C GLY A 30 2.97 -20.72 -2.37
N GLU A 31 2.14 -19.68 -2.51
CA GLU A 31 1.38 -19.42 -3.75
C GLU A 31 1.85 -18.15 -4.48
N ASN A 32 2.07 -17.05 -3.77
CA ASN A 32 2.46 -15.76 -4.39
C ASN A 32 3.40 -14.91 -3.49
N ASP A 33 4.05 -15.53 -2.51
CA ASP A 33 4.90 -14.86 -1.52
C ASP A 33 6.41 -15.08 -1.74
N SER A 34 6.79 -15.65 -2.89
CA SER A 34 8.19 -15.83 -3.26
C SER A 34 8.90 -14.50 -3.52
N GLU A 35 10.20 -14.41 -3.24
CA GLU A 35 10.98 -13.20 -3.52
C GLU A 35 10.90 -12.82 -5.01
N GLN A 36 10.92 -13.80 -5.91
CA GLN A 36 10.91 -13.57 -7.35
C GLN A 36 9.59 -12.95 -7.82
N GLU A 37 8.45 -13.43 -7.31
CA GLU A 37 7.15 -12.86 -7.65
C GLU A 37 6.96 -11.47 -7.06
N LEU A 38 7.45 -11.25 -5.83
CA LEU A 38 7.39 -9.94 -5.18
C LEU A 38 8.27 -8.92 -5.89
N GLU A 39 9.48 -9.31 -6.33
CA GLU A 39 10.35 -8.48 -7.16
C GLU A 39 9.64 -8.12 -8.47
N ALA A 40 9.10 -9.11 -9.20
CA ALA A 40 8.39 -8.87 -10.47
C ALA A 40 7.16 -7.97 -10.31
N LEU A 41 6.32 -8.23 -9.29
CA LEU A 41 5.13 -7.44 -8.99
C LEU A 41 5.49 -5.98 -8.71
N THR A 42 6.43 -5.77 -7.79
CA THR A 42 6.73 -4.42 -7.29
C THR A 42 7.55 -3.60 -8.29
N GLN A 43 8.40 -4.25 -9.08
CA GLN A 43 9.07 -3.62 -10.21
C GLN A 43 8.06 -3.17 -11.26
N TRP A 44 7.10 -4.02 -11.62
CA TRP A 44 6.03 -3.65 -12.54
C TRP A 44 5.21 -2.46 -12.03
N VAL A 45 4.86 -2.45 -10.74
CA VAL A 45 4.15 -1.31 -10.12
C VAL A 45 4.96 -0.03 -10.25
N ALA A 46 6.23 -0.05 -9.85
CA ALA A 46 7.08 1.14 -9.90
C ALA A 46 7.29 1.65 -11.35
N GLU A 47 7.48 0.74 -12.31
CA GLU A 47 7.75 1.09 -13.71
C GLU A 47 6.50 1.53 -14.48
N GLN A 48 5.36 0.86 -14.29
CA GLN A 48 4.17 1.07 -15.11
C GLN A 48 3.20 2.07 -14.50
N LEU A 49 3.17 2.17 -13.16
CA LEU A 49 2.22 3.03 -12.44
C LEU A 49 2.92 4.21 -11.77
N GLY A 50 4.23 4.10 -11.56
CA GLY A 50 5.05 5.12 -10.93
C GLY A 50 5.24 4.87 -9.43
N PRO A 51 6.27 5.52 -8.83
CA PRO A 51 6.69 5.27 -7.46
C PRO A 51 5.68 5.74 -6.40
N ASP A 52 4.71 6.58 -6.79
CA ASP A 52 3.74 7.22 -5.91
C ASP A 52 2.44 6.41 -5.75
N VAL A 53 2.22 5.38 -6.55
CA VAL A 53 1.06 4.48 -6.39
C VAL A 53 1.31 3.53 -5.22
N PRO A 54 0.50 3.59 -4.14
CA PRO A 54 0.71 2.74 -2.99
C PRO A 54 0.37 1.28 -3.26
N ILE A 55 1.08 0.39 -2.57
CA ILE A 55 0.76 -1.04 -2.52
C ILE A 55 0.57 -1.48 -1.08
N HIS A 56 -0.51 -2.23 -0.84
CA HIS A 56 -0.79 -2.92 0.42
C HIS A 56 -0.50 -4.40 0.25
N LEU A 57 0.47 -4.89 1.01
CA LEU A 57 0.84 -6.29 1.08
C LEU A 57 0.20 -6.84 2.35
N THR A 58 -0.82 -7.67 2.20
CA THR A 58 -1.73 -8.01 3.32
C THR A 58 -1.61 -9.48 3.70
N ALA A 59 -1.62 -9.77 5.00
CA ALA A 59 -1.59 -11.15 5.49
C ALA A 59 -2.89 -11.89 5.12
N PHE A 60 -2.70 -13.09 4.60
CA PHE A 60 -3.70 -14.14 4.52
C PHE A 60 -3.96 -14.74 5.91
N HIS A 61 -5.23 -15.01 6.17
CA HIS A 61 -5.69 -15.80 7.31
C HIS A 61 -6.48 -17.01 6.79
N PRO A 62 -6.22 -18.24 7.28
CA PRO A 62 -6.87 -19.45 6.80
C PRO A 62 -8.34 -19.51 7.18
N ASP A 63 -9.20 -19.05 6.27
CA ASP A 63 -10.63 -19.04 6.45
C ASP A 63 -11.38 -19.77 5.32
N TRP A 64 -12.64 -20.07 5.60
CA TRP A 64 -13.58 -20.63 4.65
C TRP A 64 -13.10 -21.96 4.02
N LYS A 65 -12.76 -21.95 2.72
CA LYS A 65 -12.39 -23.12 1.91
C LYS A 65 -10.88 -23.35 1.85
N MET A 66 -10.06 -22.41 2.31
CA MET A 66 -8.60 -22.47 2.21
C MET A 66 -7.99 -22.55 3.61
N ARG A 67 -8.19 -23.68 4.28
CA ARG A 67 -7.76 -23.90 5.68
C ARG A 67 -6.43 -24.63 5.83
N ALA A 68 -5.93 -25.21 4.74
CA ALA A 68 -4.72 -26.03 4.75
C ALA A 68 -3.43 -25.20 4.67
N ILE A 69 -3.51 -23.98 4.14
CA ILE A 69 -2.37 -23.05 4.05
C ILE A 69 -2.30 -22.28 5.36
N PRO A 70 -1.12 -22.12 6.00
CA PRO A 70 -1.01 -21.32 7.22
C PRO A 70 -1.27 -19.84 6.94
N GLN A 71 -1.50 -19.07 8.01
CA GLN A 71 -1.52 -17.60 7.91
C GLN A 71 -0.15 -17.07 7.44
N THR A 72 -0.15 -15.91 6.79
CA THR A 72 1.10 -15.27 6.34
C THR A 72 1.96 -14.87 7.53
N PRO A 73 3.23 -15.32 7.60
CA PRO A 73 4.13 -14.89 8.64
C PRO A 73 4.42 -13.37 8.56
N PRO A 74 4.53 -12.66 9.70
CA PRO A 74 4.94 -11.25 9.70
C PRO A 74 6.28 -11.00 8.99
N ALA A 75 7.21 -11.95 9.06
CA ALA A 75 8.50 -11.87 8.37
C ALA A 75 8.34 -11.82 6.84
N THR A 76 7.37 -12.54 6.27
CA THR A 76 7.05 -12.50 4.83
C THR A 76 6.57 -11.12 4.43
N LEU A 77 5.72 -10.48 5.24
CA LEU A 77 5.25 -9.11 4.98
C LEU A 77 6.40 -8.09 5.07
N ALA A 78 7.26 -8.20 6.08
CA ALA A 78 8.42 -7.33 6.23
C ALA A 78 9.39 -7.45 5.05
N MET A 79 9.64 -8.68 4.58
CA MET A 79 10.41 -8.97 3.38
C MET A 79 9.78 -8.35 2.14
N ALA A 80 8.49 -8.57 1.92
CA ALA A 80 7.75 -8.06 0.77
C ALA A 80 7.76 -6.52 0.72
N ARG A 81 7.56 -5.87 1.87
CA ARG A 81 7.66 -4.41 1.99
C ARG A 81 9.06 -3.91 1.65
N ARG A 82 10.11 -4.55 2.16
CA ARG A 82 11.50 -4.20 1.85
C ARG A 82 11.79 -4.31 0.35
N ILE A 83 11.32 -5.37 -0.30
CA ILE A 83 11.46 -5.56 -1.75
C ILE A 83 10.74 -4.43 -2.51
N ALA A 84 9.50 -4.12 -2.15
CA ALA A 84 8.74 -3.05 -2.78
C ALA A 84 9.46 -1.69 -2.71
N MET A 85 9.95 -1.34 -1.52
CA MET A 85 10.70 -0.10 -1.30
C MET A 85 12.01 -0.06 -2.07
N LYS A 86 12.75 -1.19 -2.09
CA LYS A 86 13.98 -1.34 -2.88
C LYS A 86 13.72 -1.11 -4.37
N ASN A 87 12.57 -1.56 -4.88
CA ASN A 87 12.17 -1.41 -6.28
C ASN A 87 11.60 -0.02 -6.62
N GLY A 88 11.58 0.90 -5.64
CA GLY A 88 11.21 2.31 -5.86
C GLY A 88 9.77 2.66 -5.49
N VAL A 89 8.99 1.72 -4.95
CA VAL A 89 7.67 2.03 -4.39
C VAL A 89 7.84 2.84 -3.12
N ARG A 90 7.38 4.09 -3.11
CA ARG A 90 7.54 5.01 -1.95
C ARG A 90 6.64 4.64 -0.78
N TYR A 91 5.48 4.06 -1.07
CA TYR A 91 4.42 3.80 -0.09
C TYR A 91 4.00 2.31 -0.16
N ALA A 92 4.79 1.47 0.51
CA ALA A 92 4.51 0.04 0.66
C ALA A 92 4.05 -0.24 2.10
N TYR A 93 2.82 -0.74 2.23
CA TYR A 93 2.16 -0.97 3.50
C TYR A 93 2.00 -2.46 3.82
N THR A 94 2.13 -2.81 5.09
CA THR A 94 1.73 -4.13 5.61
C THR A 94 0.31 -4.04 6.19
N GLY A 95 -0.55 -4.99 5.82
CA GLY A 95 -1.94 -5.01 6.27
C GLY A 95 -2.36 -6.35 6.86
N ASN A 96 -3.52 -6.35 7.51
CA ASN A 96 -4.04 -7.48 8.31
C ASN A 96 -3.10 -7.93 9.45
N VAL A 97 -2.18 -7.06 9.87
CA VAL A 97 -1.31 -7.24 11.04
C VAL A 97 -1.22 -5.94 11.83
N SER A 98 -0.89 -6.03 13.12
CA SER A 98 -0.43 -4.87 13.90
C SER A 98 1.06 -4.70 13.64
N ASP A 99 1.38 -3.66 12.88
CA ASP A 99 2.73 -3.33 12.45
C ASP A 99 2.78 -1.82 12.23
N ARG A 100 3.28 -1.07 13.22
CA ARG A 100 3.40 0.38 13.09
C ARG A 100 4.39 0.79 12.01
N GLU A 101 5.48 0.04 11.85
CA GLU A 101 6.53 0.35 10.89
C GLU A 101 6.02 0.16 9.46
N GLY A 102 5.34 -0.94 9.19
CA GLY A 102 4.75 -1.22 7.89
C GLY A 102 3.40 -0.55 7.64
N GLY A 103 2.65 -0.18 8.68
CA GLY A 103 1.34 0.47 8.54
C GLY A 103 1.39 1.99 8.38
N SER A 104 2.50 2.62 8.81
CA SER A 104 2.65 4.09 8.79
C SER A 104 3.14 4.64 7.46
N THR A 105 2.74 5.87 7.15
CA THR A 105 3.22 6.62 5.98
C THR A 105 4.48 7.40 6.34
N TYR A 106 5.56 7.19 5.59
CA TYR A 106 6.83 7.90 5.74
C TYR A 106 7.05 8.86 4.59
N CYS A 107 7.68 10.01 4.87
CA CYS A 107 8.07 10.96 3.85
C CYS A 107 9.18 10.38 2.97
N HIS A 108 8.94 10.27 1.67
CA HIS A 108 9.94 9.79 0.71
C HIS A 108 11.18 10.70 0.60
N GLY A 109 11.06 11.98 0.98
CA GLY A 109 12.16 12.94 0.91
C GLY A 109 13.06 12.99 2.16
N CYS A 110 12.50 12.80 3.35
CA CYS A 110 13.24 12.96 4.62
C CYS A 110 13.09 11.82 5.63
N GLY A 111 12.33 10.77 5.31
CA GLY A 111 12.16 9.58 6.14
C GLY A 111 11.35 9.80 7.44
N GLN A 112 10.82 11.00 7.68
CA GLN A 112 9.98 11.26 8.87
C GLN A 112 8.60 10.62 8.73
N ILE A 113 8.02 10.20 9.86
CA ILE A 113 6.64 9.69 9.88
C ILE A 113 5.68 10.85 9.59
N LEU A 114 4.91 10.70 8.51
CA LEU A 114 3.86 11.62 8.11
C LEU A 114 2.53 11.24 8.74
N ILE A 115 2.15 9.98 8.66
CA ILE A 115 0.91 9.47 9.26
C ILE A 115 1.25 8.20 10.00
N GLY A 116 1.18 8.28 11.32
CA GLY A 116 1.40 7.12 12.18
C GLY A 116 0.16 6.26 12.21
N ARG A 117 0.31 4.97 11.93
CA ARG A 117 -0.79 4.01 11.96
C ARG A 117 -0.32 2.71 12.56
N ASP A 118 -1.04 2.24 13.55
CA ASP A 118 -0.98 0.86 14.01
C ASP A 118 -2.41 0.35 14.06
N TRP A 119 -2.73 -0.58 13.17
CA TRP A 119 -4.09 -1.09 13.03
C TRP A 119 -5.11 0.04 12.75
N TYR A 120 -6.15 0.16 13.60
CA TYR A 120 -7.16 1.22 13.50
C TYR A 120 -6.80 2.51 14.26
N GLU A 121 -5.63 2.56 14.90
CA GLU A 121 -5.19 3.72 15.68
C GLU A 121 -4.28 4.62 14.84
N LEU A 122 -4.64 5.90 14.77
CA LEU A 122 -3.82 6.95 14.18
C LEU A 122 -3.08 7.69 15.29
N SER A 123 -1.80 8.00 15.07
CA SER A 123 -0.96 8.73 16.03
C SER A 123 -0.45 10.05 15.44
N GLU A 124 0.52 10.01 14.54
CA GLU A 124 1.03 11.22 13.89
C GLU A 124 0.12 11.71 12.74
N TRP A 125 0.09 13.03 12.55
CA TRP A 125 -0.51 13.70 11.38
C TRP A 125 0.34 14.89 10.94
N ASN A 126 1.48 14.58 10.33
CA ASN A 126 2.52 15.53 9.92
C ASN A 126 2.43 15.89 8.42
N VAL A 127 1.21 15.88 7.87
CA VAL A 127 0.91 16.34 6.50
C VAL A 127 0.25 17.72 6.59
N THR A 128 0.53 18.61 5.63
CA THR A 128 -0.16 19.90 5.48
C THR A 128 -1.51 19.71 4.81
N ALA A 129 -2.36 20.75 4.83
CA ALA A 129 -3.65 20.72 4.13
C ALA A 129 -3.50 20.47 2.61
N ASP A 130 -2.38 20.91 2.02
CA ASP A 130 -2.08 20.73 0.60
C ASP A 130 -1.36 19.39 0.28
N GLY A 131 -1.25 18.48 1.27
CA GLY A 131 -0.65 17.15 1.06
C GLY A 131 0.87 17.10 1.13
N ASN A 132 1.54 18.09 1.74
CA ASN A 132 3.01 18.12 1.81
C ASN A 132 3.54 17.68 3.18
N CYS A 133 4.75 17.14 3.20
CA CYS A 133 5.50 16.87 4.42
C CYS A 133 5.73 18.17 5.22
N ARG A 134 5.35 18.18 6.51
CA ARG A 134 5.59 19.34 7.39
C ARG A 134 7.06 19.62 7.69
N PHE A 135 7.95 18.65 7.49
CA PHE A 135 9.37 18.76 7.85
C PHE A 135 10.24 19.25 6.68
N CYS A 136 10.03 18.73 5.47
CA CYS A 136 10.87 19.05 4.32
C CYS A 136 10.10 19.61 3.11
N GLY A 137 8.77 19.70 3.17
CA GLY A 137 7.94 20.22 2.09
C GLY A 137 7.74 19.29 0.90
N ALA A 138 8.34 18.08 0.90
CA ALA A 138 8.13 17.11 -0.18
C ALA A 138 6.64 16.70 -0.28
N PRO A 139 6.09 16.57 -1.49
CA PRO A 139 4.69 16.19 -1.67
C PRO A 139 4.44 14.74 -1.25
N CYS A 140 3.45 14.50 -0.41
CA CYS A 140 2.96 13.17 -0.11
C CYS A 140 1.87 12.83 -1.13
N ALA A 141 2.04 11.73 -1.86
CA ALA A 141 0.99 11.28 -2.77
C ALA A 141 -0.23 10.84 -1.94
N GLY A 142 -1.40 11.37 -2.25
CA GLY A 142 -2.65 11.02 -1.57
C GLY A 142 -3.68 12.13 -1.59
N VAL A 143 -4.86 11.82 -1.04
CA VAL A 143 -5.90 12.80 -0.73
C VAL A 143 -6.06 12.82 0.78
N PHE A 144 -5.81 13.98 1.40
CA PHE A 144 -5.73 14.11 2.85
C PHE A 144 -6.74 15.13 3.36
N ASP A 145 -7.37 14.80 4.49
CA ASP A 145 -8.09 15.78 5.29
C ASP A 145 -7.11 16.69 6.07
N THR A 146 -7.59 17.85 6.50
CA THR A 146 -6.76 18.77 7.31
C THR A 146 -6.41 18.21 8.69
N LYS A 147 -7.18 17.24 9.19
CA LYS A 147 -7.05 16.62 10.51
C LYS A 147 -7.38 15.12 10.43
N PRO A 148 -6.82 14.28 11.33
CA PRO A 148 -7.20 12.88 11.41
C PRO A 148 -8.67 12.72 11.83
N GLY A 149 -9.36 11.74 11.25
CA GLY A 149 -10.70 11.34 11.68
C GLY A 149 -10.69 10.73 13.09
N GLN A 150 -11.86 10.72 13.75
CA GLN A 150 -12.01 10.26 15.15
C GLN A 150 -12.70 8.88 15.28
N TRP A 151 -12.84 8.14 14.17
CA TRP A 151 -13.61 6.89 14.16
C TRP A 151 -12.93 5.74 14.94
N GLY A 152 -11.61 5.61 14.82
CA GLY A 152 -10.81 4.57 15.48
C GLY A 152 -11.30 3.15 15.18
N ALA A 153 -11.12 2.22 16.13
CA ALA A 153 -11.51 0.81 16.01
C ALA A 153 -13.03 0.54 16.17
N ARG A 154 -13.89 1.56 16.04
CA ARG A 154 -15.33 1.41 16.28
C ARG A 154 -15.99 0.64 15.14
N ARG A 155 -16.89 -0.28 15.48
CA ARG A 155 -17.76 -0.98 14.51
C ARG A 155 -19.16 -0.41 14.64
N ARG A 156 -19.74 0.04 13.53
CA ARG A 156 -21.17 0.40 13.47
C ARG A 156 -21.93 -0.79 12.89
N PRO A 157 -22.75 -1.50 13.67
CA PRO A 157 -23.55 -2.59 13.14
C PRO A 157 -24.57 -2.03 12.13
N VAL A 158 -24.72 -2.72 11.00
CA VAL A 158 -25.78 -2.45 10.02
C VAL A 158 -26.94 -3.39 10.34
N LEU A 159 -28.09 -2.85 10.70
CA LEU A 159 -29.29 -3.63 10.98
C LEU A 159 -30.18 -3.63 9.74
N PHE A 160 -30.25 -4.77 9.06
CA PHE A 160 -31.01 -4.91 7.80
C PHE A 160 -32.52 -4.67 7.93
N LYS A 161 -33.09 -4.72 9.16
CA LYS A 161 -34.51 -4.40 9.43
C LYS A 161 -34.89 -2.94 9.19
N GLN A 162 -33.92 -2.06 8.94
CA GLN A 162 -34.17 -0.63 8.72
C GLN A 162 -34.29 -0.26 7.23
N PHE A 163 -34.18 -1.24 6.33
CA PHE A 163 -34.28 -1.06 4.87
C PHE A 163 -35.45 -1.84 4.24
N SER A 164 -36.41 -2.29 5.05
CA SER A 164 -37.63 -2.99 4.63
C SER A 164 -38.86 -2.10 4.74
#